data_AF-A0AA35WD84-F1
#
_entry.id   AF-A0AA35WD84-F1
#
_cell.length_a   1.000
_cell.length_b   1.000
_cell.length_c   1.000
_cell.angle_alpha   90.00
_cell.angle_beta   90.00
_cell.angle_gamma   90.00
#
_symmetry.space_group_name_H-M   'P 1'
#
loop_
_entity.id
_entity.type
_entity.pdbx_description
1 polymer ?
#
loop_
_entity_poly.entity_id
_entity_poly.type
_entity_poly.pdbx_seq_one_letter_code
_entity_poly.pdbx_strand_id
1 'polypeptide(L)'
;MKIRQSTRSNPLSLSPTLYSNAGMTHALGSPYWRDLFDIVIVQAMKPSFYSNSDRPFRLLNPRSMSQTWRPVSSLERGQIYIQGNVGDFISMTGLPGARVLYFGDHVFSDLADPIMQLGWKTGAIIPELEVYA
;
A
#
# COMPACT_ATOMS: atom_id res chain seq x y z
N MET A 1 -11.71 5.52 4.39
CA MET A 1 -10.59 5.66 3.44
C MET A 1 -10.07 4.28 3.09
N LYS A 2 -10.06 3.91 1.81
CA LYS A 2 -9.56 2.61 1.31
C LYS A 2 -8.15 2.79 0.76
N ILE A 3 -7.19 2.06 1.32
CA ILE A 3 -5.76 2.16 0.97
C ILE A 3 -5.29 0.81 0.47
N ARG A 4 -4.53 0.82 -0.63
CA ARG A 4 -3.76 -0.36 -1.08
C ARG A 4 -2.28 -0.09 -0.89
N GLN A 5 -1.59 -1.05 -0.28
CA GLN A 5 -0.13 -1.13 -0.22
C GLN A 5 0.33 -2.45 -0.83
N SER A 6 1.17 -2.41 -1.87
CA SER A 6 1.75 -3.62 -2.47
C SER A 6 3.19 -3.84 -2.01
N THR A 7 3.48 -5.05 -1.50
CA THR A 7 4.72 -5.36 -0.77
C THR A 7 5.81 -6.07 -1.57
N ARG A 8 5.51 -6.72 -2.71
CA ARG A 8 6.53 -7.45 -3.47
C ARG A 8 6.79 -6.82 -4.84
N SER A 9 8.04 -6.41 -5.01
CA SER A 9 8.73 -6.39 -6.30
C SER A 9 9.66 -7.61 -6.32
N ASN A 10 9.33 -8.64 -7.10
CA ASN A 10 10.33 -9.67 -7.42
C ASN A 10 11.38 -8.97 -8.30
N PRO A 11 12.70 -9.04 -8.04
CA PRO A 11 13.70 -8.33 -8.86
C PRO A 11 13.69 -8.74 -10.35
N LEU A 12 12.98 -9.83 -10.69
CA LEU A 12 12.79 -10.34 -12.05
C LEU A 12 11.45 -9.92 -12.70
N SER A 13 10.56 -9.21 -11.99
CA SER A 13 9.25 -8.82 -12.54
C SER A 13 9.33 -7.46 -13.24
N LEU A 14 8.95 -7.44 -14.51
CA LEU A 14 8.51 -6.27 -15.27
C LEU A 14 7.76 -5.29 -14.35
N SER A 15 8.46 -4.26 -13.89
CA SER A 15 8.05 -3.17 -13.00
C SER A 15 6.93 -3.43 -11.95
N PRO A 16 7.13 -3.13 -10.66
CA PRO A 16 6.20 -3.50 -9.57
C PRO A 16 4.75 -2.98 -9.70
N THR A 17 4.53 -1.92 -10.46
CA THR A 17 3.17 -1.42 -10.74
C THR A 17 2.47 -2.11 -11.89
N LEU A 18 3.18 -2.67 -12.89
CA LEU A 18 2.55 -3.53 -13.90
C LEU A 18 2.01 -4.80 -13.25
N TYR A 19 2.80 -5.44 -12.39
CA TYR A 19 2.34 -6.62 -11.63
C TYR A 19 1.12 -6.28 -10.76
N SER A 20 1.21 -5.19 -9.98
CA SER A 20 0.10 -4.74 -9.14
C SER A 20 -1.15 -4.41 -9.96
N ASN A 21 -0.99 -3.80 -11.14
CA ASN A 21 -2.10 -3.45 -12.02
C ASN A 21 -2.75 -4.69 -12.67
N ALA A 22 -1.94 -5.64 -13.16
CA ALA A 22 -2.42 -6.89 -13.74
C ALA A 22 -3.16 -7.74 -12.71
N GLY A 23 -2.57 -7.94 -11.54
CA GLY A 23 -3.19 -8.71 -10.46
C GLY A 23 -4.52 -8.10 -10.00
N MET A 24 -4.59 -6.78 -9.86
CA MET A 24 -5.84 -6.10 -9.47
C MET A 24 -6.91 -6.13 -10.57
N THR A 25 -6.51 -5.96 -11.83
CA THR A 25 -7.43 -6.06 -12.96
C THR A 25 -8.05 -7.45 -13.03
N HIS A 26 -7.24 -8.49 -12.81
CA HIS A 26 -7.71 -9.87 -12.76
C HIS A 26 -8.64 -10.12 -11.55
N ALA A 27 -8.19 -9.76 -10.34
CA ALA A 27 -8.93 -10.03 -9.10
C ALA A 27 -10.30 -9.31 -9.03
N LEU A 28 -10.42 -8.13 -9.64
CA LEU A 28 -11.64 -7.32 -9.61
C LEU A 28 -12.42 -7.33 -10.93
N GLY A 29 -11.93 -8.05 -11.94
CA GLY A 29 -12.54 -8.11 -13.28
C GLY A 29 -12.66 -6.76 -13.99
N SER A 30 -11.91 -5.74 -13.57
CA SER A 30 -12.03 -4.38 -14.10
C SER A 30 -10.67 -3.65 -14.15
N PRO A 31 -10.33 -3.00 -15.29
CA PRO A 31 -9.12 -2.19 -15.39
C PRO A 31 -9.23 -0.88 -14.59
N TYR A 32 -10.43 -0.50 -14.14
CA TYR A 32 -10.72 0.70 -13.35
C TYR A 32 -10.71 0.46 -11.84
N TRP A 33 -10.04 -0.60 -11.38
CA TRP A 33 -9.96 -0.95 -9.96
C TRP A 33 -9.48 0.19 -9.04
N ARG A 34 -8.71 1.14 -9.58
CA ARG A 34 -8.16 2.28 -8.82
C ARG A 34 -9.26 3.18 -8.28
N ASP A 35 -10.43 3.24 -8.92
CA ASP A 35 -11.55 4.07 -8.49
C ASP A 35 -12.16 3.62 -7.16
N LEU A 36 -11.90 2.36 -6.78
CA LEU A 36 -12.29 1.78 -5.49
C LEU A 36 -11.41 2.26 -4.32
N PHE A 37 -10.30 2.93 -4.60
CA PHE A 37 -9.31 3.36 -3.59
C PHE A 37 -9.19 4.88 -3.57
N ASP A 38 -9.12 5.43 -2.36
CA ASP A 38 -8.83 6.85 -2.17
C ASP A 38 -7.35 7.14 -2.46
N ILE A 39 -6.48 6.22 -2.04
CA ILE A 39 -5.03 6.34 -2.16
C ILE A 39 -4.43 5.00 -2.57
N VAL A 40 -3.57 5.03 -3.60
CA VAL A 40 -2.84 3.86 -4.09
C VAL A 40 -1.35 4.07 -3.84
N ILE A 41 -0.76 3.21 -3.01
CA ILE A 41 0.68 3.19 -2.71
C ILE A 41 1.26 1.85 -3.19
N VAL A 42 2.34 1.92 -3.94
CA VAL A 42 3.06 0.75 -4.46
C VAL A 42 4.49 0.74 -3.92
N GLN A 43 5.06 -0.44 -3.72
CA GLN A 43 6.41 -0.59 -3.16
C GLN A 43 6.61 0.21 -1.86
N ALA A 44 5.72 0.04 -0.89
CA ALA A 44 5.87 0.65 0.43
C ALA A 44 7.11 0.12 1.18
N MET A 45 7.71 -0.99 0.74
CA MET A 45 8.91 -1.61 1.33
C MET A 45 8.75 -1.94 2.82
N LYS A 46 7.68 -2.66 3.18
CA LYS A 46 7.48 -3.14 4.55
C LYS A 46 8.60 -4.13 4.93
N PRO A 47 9.07 -4.15 6.19
CA PRO A 47 8.57 -3.38 7.33
C PRO A 47 9.10 -1.94 7.41
N SER A 48 10.06 -1.55 6.55
CA SER A 48 10.68 -0.21 6.57
C SER A 48 9.68 0.94 6.45
N PHE A 49 8.50 0.72 5.86
CA PHE A 49 7.41 1.69 5.85
C PHE A 49 7.01 2.18 7.26
N TYR A 50 7.03 1.28 8.24
CA TYR A 50 6.61 1.56 9.61
C TYR A 50 7.76 2.11 10.46
N SER A 51 9.00 1.69 10.19
CA SER A 51 10.15 2.01 11.04
C SER A 51 11.08 3.12 10.52
N ASN A 52 11.02 3.49 9.24
CA ASN A 52 11.97 4.42 8.61
C ASN A 52 11.25 5.62 7.98
N SER A 53 11.63 6.83 8.39
CA SER A 53 11.09 8.11 7.88
C SER A 53 11.87 8.73 6.72
N ASP A 54 13.02 8.17 6.31
CA ASP A 54 13.92 8.76 5.30
C ASP A 54 13.42 8.57 3.86
N ARG A 55 12.30 7.86 3.68
CA ARG A 55 11.71 7.55 2.38
C ARG A 55 10.40 8.33 2.22
N PRO A 56 10.43 9.51 1.56
CA PRO A 56 9.21 10.27 1.32
C PRO A 56 8.38 9.62 0.21
N PHE A 57 7.08 9.96 0.18
CA PHE A 57 6.23 9.61 -0.95
C PHE A 57 6.67 10.35 -2.22
N ARG A 58 6.60 9.64 -3.36
CA ARG A 58 6.84 10.21 -4.69
C ARG A 58 5.69 9.85 -5.62
N LEU A 59 5.40 10.71 -6.58
CA LEU A 59 4.38 10.44 -7.60
C LEU A 59 4.97 9.51 -8.65
N LEU A 60 4.25 8.45 -9.00
CA LEU A 60 4.62 7.53 -10.05
C LEU A 60 3.78 7.81 -11.30
N ASN A 61 4.46 8.02 -12.43
CA ASN A 61 3.80 8.07 -13.72
C ASN A 61 3.55 6.64 -14.24
N PRO A 62 2.29 6.19 -14.38
CA PRO A 62 1.98 4.82 -14.79
C PRO A 62 2.32 4.52 -16.25
N ARG A 63 2.56 5.53 -17.09
CA ARG A 63 2.91 5.35 -18.51
C ARG A 63 4.42 5.20 -18.70
N SER A 64 5.19 6.13 -18.12
CA SER A 64 6.65 6.12 -18.23
C SER A 64 7.34 5.30 -17.16
N MET A 65 6.60 4.85 -16.14
CA MET A 65 7.14 4.11 -14.99
C MET A 65 8.18 4.88 -14.18
N SER A 66 8.24 6.20 -14.38
CA SER A 66 9.16 7.11 -13.72
C SER A 66 8.51 7.75 -12.50
N GLN A 67 9.30 7.95 -11.44
CA GLN A 67 8.87 8.66 -10.24
C GLN A 67 9.34 10.12 -10.25
N THR A 68 8.63 11.00 -9.53
CA THR A 68 9.08 12.38 -9.33
C THR A 68 10.34 12.45 -8.48
N TRP A 69 11.22 13.39 -8.80
CA TRP A 69 12.41 13.68 -8.00
C TRP A 69 12.07 14.36 -6.67
N ARG A 70 11.01 15.16 -6.63
CA ARG A 70 10.58 15.84 -5.40
C ARG A 70 9.61 14.96 -4.61
N PRO A 71 9.72 14.97 -3.26
CA PRO A 71 8.69 14.48 -2.37
C PRO A 71 7.33 15.13 -2.67
N VAL A 72 6.25 14.39 -2.43
CA VAL A 72 4.90 14.97 -2.43
C VAL A 72 4.55 15.47 -1.02
N SER A 73 3.71 16.50 -0.96
CA SER A 73 3.21 17.08 0.30
C SER A 73 1.75 16.70 0.61
N SER A 74 1.04 16.10 -0.35
CA SER A 74 -0.36 15.68 -0.25
C SER A 74 -0.59 14.40 -1.03
N LEU A 75 -1.61 13.65 -0.60
CA LEU A 75 -2.06 12.44 -1.28
C LEU A 75 -3.45 12.67 -1.88
N GLU A 76 -3.58 12.44 -3.19
CA GLU A 76 -4.76 12.76 -3.98
C GLU A 76 -5.32 11.52 -4.66
N ARG A 77 -6.65 11.47 -4.78
CA ARG A 77 -7.34 10.38 -5.47
C ARG A 77 -6.96 10.33 -6.94
N GLY A 78 -6.81 9.11 -7.48
CA GLY A 78 -6.45 8.87 -8.87
C GLY A 78 -4.94 8.91 -9.14
N GLN A 79 -4.14 9.34 -8.18
CA GLN A 79 -2.68 9.30 -8.25
C GLN A 79 -2.12 7.96 -7.73
N ILE A 80 -0.92 7.62 -8.20
CA ILE A 80 -0.18 6.44 -7.73
C ILE A 80 1.09 6.94 -7.05
N TYR A 81 1.26 6.53 -5.80
CA TYR A 81 2.42 6.88 -5.00
C TYR A 81 3.34 5.69 -4.87
N ILE A 82 4.65 5.95 -4.79
CA ILE A 82 5.67 4.94 -4.55
C ILE A 82 6.45 5.27 -3.27
N GLN A 83 6.93 4.25 -2.58
CA GLN A 83 7.67 4.38 -1.31
C GLN A 83 6.80 5.00 -0.21
N GLY A 84 7.33 6.00 0.50
CA GLY A 84 6.72 6.63 1.65
C GLY A 84 7.00 5.93 2.97
N ASN A 85 6.45 6.53 4.02
CA ASN A 85 6.52 6.07 5.38
C ASN A 85 5.20 6.35 6.11
N VAL A 86 4.99 5.68 7.23
CA VAL A 86 3.73 5.77 7.97
C VAL A 86 3.52 7.13 8.64
N GLY A 87 4.59 7.82 9.04
CA GLY A 87 4.53 9.14 9.64
C GLY A 87 3.99 10.19 8.66
N ASP A 88 4.55 10.25 7.46
CA ASP A 88 4.05 11.08 6.36
C ASP A 88 2.61 10.71 6.00
N PHE A 89 2.31 9.41 5.96
CA PHE A 89 0.97 8.92 5.61
C PHE A 89 -0.08 9.42 6.61
N ILE A 90 0.18 9.28 7.91
CA ILE A 90 -0.73 9.76 8.95
C ILE A 90 -0.84 11.29 8.89
N SER A 91 0.28 11.98 8.70
CA SER A 91 0.31 13.45 8.62
C SER A 91 -0.49 14.00 7.44
N MET A 92 -0.37 13.38 6.26
CA MET A 92 -1.06 13.80 5.03
C MET A 92 -2.55 13.41 5.01
N THR A 93 -2.94 12.37 5.75
CA THR A 93 -4.31 11.82 5.70
C THR A 93 -5.15 12.23 6.91
N GLY A 94 -4.52 12.68 7.99
CA GLY A 94 -5.17 13.01 9.25
C GLY A 94 -5.88 11.81 9.90
N LEU A 95 -5.56 10.58 9.51
CA LEU A 95 -6.21 9.39 10.03
C LEU A 95 -5.68 9.05 11.42
N PRO A 96 -6.52 9.09 12.48
CA PRO A 96 -6.10 8.63 13.79
C PRO A 96 -6.04 7.10 13.81
N GLY A 97 -5.05 6.55 14.52
CA GLY A 97 -4.70 5.13 14.49
C GLY A 97 -5.87 4.16 14.73
N ALA A 98 -6.72 4.43 15.72
CA ALA A 98 -7.82 3.54 16.10
C ALA A 98 -8.96 3.40 15.07
N ARG A 99 -8.94 4.20 13.98
CA ARG A 99 -9.97 4.17 12.91
C ARG A 99 -9.49 3.48 11.64
N VAL A 100 -8.33 2.84 11.66
CA VAL A 100 -7.79 2.11 10.50
C VAL A 100 -7.97 0.60 10.70
N LEU A 101 -8.48 -0.06 9.66
CA LEU A 101 -8.50 -1.52 9.55
C LEU A 101 -7.56 -1.92 8.41
N TYR A 102 -6.49 -2.64 8.76
CA TYR A 102 -5.49 -3.13 7.81
C TYR A 102 -5.71 -4.62 7.50
N PHE A 103 -5.65 -5.00 6.23
CA PHE A 103 -5.71 -6.40 5.82
C PHE A 103 -4.37 -6.85 5.25
N GLY A 104 -3.94 -8.05 5.60
CA GLY A 104 -2.73 -8.66 5.07
C GLY A 104 -2.67 -10.16 5.34
N ASP A 105 -1.90 -10.87 4.54
CA ASP A 105 -1.68 -12.31 4.61
C ASP A 105 -0.44 -12.65 5.45
N HIS A 106 0.49 -11.70 5.61
CA HIS A 106 1.72 -11.96 6.35
C HIS A 106 1.69 -11.41 7.77
N VAL A 107 1.39 -12.27 8.75
CA VAL A 107 1.21 -11.92 10.17
C VAL A 107 2.24 -10.91 10.71
N PHE A 108 3.54 -11.14 10.49
CA PHE A 108 4.58 -10.27 11.05
C PHE A 108 4.72 -8.92 10.32
N SER A 109 5.02 -8.90 9.02
CA SER A 109 5.22 -7.65 8.27
C SER A 109 3.95 -6.85 7.95
N ASP A 110 2.77 -7.47 8.05
CA ASP A 110 1.50 -6.82 7.71
C ASP A 110 0.66 -6.47 8.93
N LEU A 111 0.72 -7.25 10.01
CA LEU A 111 -0.21 -7.10 11.13
C LEU A 111 0.46 -6.59 12.41
N ALA A 112 1.67 -7.07 12.72
CA ALA A 112 2.33 -6.73 14.00
C ALA A 112 2.61 -5.23 14.14
N ASP A 113 3.29 -4.61 13.17
CA ASP A 113 3.63 -3.19 13.24
C ASP A 113 2.40 -2.26 13.26
N PRO A 114 1.36 -2.46 12.42
CA PRO A 114 0.12 -1.69 12.53
C PRO A 114 -0.57 -1.77 13.89
N ILE A 115 -0.60 -2.96 14.51
CA ILE A 115 -1.18 -3.12 15.86
C ILE A 115 -0.30 -2.39 16.88
N MET A 116 0.99 -2.73 16.93
CA MET A 116 1.87 -2.34 18.02
C MET A 116 2.28 -0.87 17.98
N GLN A 117 2.52 -0.33 16.79
CA GLN A 117 3.04 1.02 16.63
C GLN A 117 1.93 2.06 16.45
N LEU A 118 0.79 1.66 15.88
CA LEU A 118 -0.25 2.60 15.43
C LEU A 118 -1.62 2.37 16.07
N GLY A 119 -1.81 1.24 16.78
CA GLY A 119 -3.11 0.87 17.34
C GLY A 119 -4.18 0.60 16.27
N TRP A 120 -3.77 0.21 15.06
CA TRP A 120 -4.69 -0.13 13.98
C TRP A 120 -5.35 -1.48 14.29
N LYS A 121 -6.60 -1.63 13.87
CA LYS A 121 -7.23 -2.96 13.82
C LYS A 121 -6.67 -3.70 12.61
N THR A 122 -6.51 -5.01 12.71
CA THR A 122 -6.00 -5.83 11.60
C THR A 122 -6.89 -7.02 11.32
N GLY A 123 -7.11 -7.34 10.05
CA GLY A 123 -7.71 -8.59 9.59
C GLY A 123 -6.68 -9.43 8.85
N ALA A 124 -6.41 -10.64 9.35
CA ALA A 124 -5.55 -11.59 8.66
C ALA A 124 -6.32 -12.23 7.49
N ILE A 125 -5.68 -12.34 6.32
CA ILE A 125 -6.18 -13.12 5.19
C ILE A 125 -5.46 -14.47 5.24
N ILE A 126 -6.21 -15.56 5.48
CA ILE A 126 -5.66 -16.92 5.61
C ILE A 126 -6.42 -17.85 4.65
N PRO A 127 -5.98 -17.99 3.40
CA PRO A 127 -6.65 -18.82 2.39
C PRO A 127 -6.79 -20.28 2.82
N GLU A 128 -5.87 -20.80 3.61
CA GLU A 128 -5.87 -22.18 4.08
C GLU A 128 -7.08 -22.51 4.97
N LEU A 129 -7.75 -21.50 5.55
CA LEU A 129 -8.97 -21.70 6.32
C LEU A 129 -10.18 -22.06 5.45
N GLU A 130 -10.15 -21.81 4.14
CA GLU A 130 -11.24 -22.19 3.22
C GLU A 130 -11.42 -23.71 3.15
N VAL A 131 -10.36 -24.49 3.44
CA VAL A 131 -10.43 -25.96 3.48
C VAL A 131 -11.28 -26.47 4.66
N TYR A 132 -11.53 -25.61 5.66
CA TYR A 132 -12.27 -25.94 6.87
C TYR A 132 -13.62 -25.21 6.98
N ALA A 133 -14.00 -24.43 5.96
CA ALA A 133 -15.24 -23.67 5.88
C ALA A 133 -16.32 -24.41 5.07
#